data_AF-A0A842W6J1-F1
#
_entry.id   AF-A0A842W6J1-F1
#
_cell.length_a   1.000
_cell.length_b   1.000
_cell.length_c   1.000
_cell.angle_alpha   90.00
_cell.angle_beta   90.00
_cell.angle_gamma   90.00
#
_symmetry.space_group_name_H-M   'P 1'
#
loop_
_entity.id
_entity.type
_entity.pdbx_description
1 polymer ?
#
loop_
_entity_poly.entity_id
_entity_poly.type
_entity_poly.pdbx_seq_one_letter_code
_entity_poly.pdbx_strand_id
1 'polypeptide(L)'
;MDKKEMKEKKKIMLDLLLKAKKALENKEIEKSTNILDKEFAPIHESIFGYETNIYDLARNALKYMQYEYMDVTKKFKELAEVSKKNIDKYINAIIKDIES
;
A
#
# COMPACT_ATOMS: atom_id res chain seq x y z
N MET A 1 22.17 -3.80 -6.36
CA MET A 1 21.36 -2.68 -6.87
C MET A 1 22.10 -1.39 -6.57
N ASP A 2 22.32 -0.54 -7.58
CA ASP A 2 22.99 0.74 -7.37
C ASP A 2 22.03 1.79 -6.75
N LYS A 3 22.57 2.89 -6.21
CA LYS A 3 21.78 3.93 -5.52
C LYS A 3 20.75 4.61 -6.44
N LYS A 4 21.05 4.77 -7.72
CA LYS A 4 20.16 5.38 -8.72
C LYS A 4 19.02 4.44 -9.07
N GLU A 5 19.32 3.16 -9.32
CA GLU A 5 18.32 2.11 -9.56
C GLU A 5 17.36 1.97 -8.37
N MET A 6 17.89 1.99 -7.15
CA MET A 6 17.10 1.92 -5.92
C MET A 6 16.19 3.15 -5.74
N LYS A 7 16.69 4.36 -6.02
CA LYS A 7 15.89 5.58 -5.96
C LYS A 7 14.75 5.57 -6.98
N GLU A 8 14.99 5.04 -8.17
CA GLU A 8 13.97 4.95 -9.21
C GLU A 8 12.88 3.92 -8.85
N LYS A 9 13.26 2.75 -8.34
CA LYS A 9 12.27 1.77 -7.85
C LYS A 9 11.43 2.31 -6.69
N LYS A 10 12.02 3.08 -5.76
CA LYS A 10 11.27 3.74 -4.67
C LYS A 10 10.24 4.75 -5.19
N LYS A 11 10.57 5.52 -6.24
CA LYS A 11 9.59 6.41 -6.89
C LYS A 11 8.44 5.65 -7.53
N ILE A 12 8.74 4.54 -8.22
CA ILE A 12 7.71 3.69 -8.82
C ILE A 12 6.79 3.12 -7.71
N MET A 13 7.36 2.64 -6.60
CA MET A 13 6.58 2.19 -5.44
C MET A 13 5.67 3.29 -4.88
N LEU A 14 6.18 4.52 -4.76
CA LEU A 14 5.39 5.66 -4.31
C LEU A 14 4.19 5.93 -5.23
N ASP A 15 4.40 5.94 -6.54
CA ASP A 15 3.33 6.13 -7.52
C ASP A 15 2.25 5.04 -7.44
N LEU A 16 2.66 3.78 -7.28
CA LEU A 16 1.74 2.65 -7.12
C LEU A 16 0.91 2.77 -5.82
N LEU A 17 1.51 3.18 -4.71
CA LEU A 17 0.77 3.41 -3.46
C LEU A 17 -0.26 4.54 -3.60
N LEU A 18 0.11 5.63 -4.27
CA LEU A 18 -0.81 6.75 -4.51
C LEU A 18 -1.99 6.32 -5.41
N LYS A 19 -1.72 5.51 -6.45
CA LYS A 19 -2.77 4.92 -7.29
C LYS A 19 -3.68 3.99 -6.51
N ALA A 20 -3.12 3.10 -5.68
CA ALA A 20 -3.87 2.19 -4.83
C ALA A 20 -4.74 2.95 -3.81
N LYS A 21 -4.21 4.02 -3.20
CA LYS A 21 -4.96 4.90 -2.29
C LYS A 21 -6.11 5.60 -3.00
N LYS A 22 -5.87 6.15 -4.19
CA LYS A 22 -6.93 6.78 -4.99
C LYS A 22 -8.04 5.79 -5.39
N ALA A 23 -7.67 4.57 -5.77
CA ALA A 23 -8.62 3.51 -6.06
C ALA A 23 -9.47 3.17 -4.81
N LEU A 24 -8.86 3.11 -3.62
CA LEU A 24 -9.57 2.93 -2.35
C LEU A 24 -10.56 4.06 -2.06
N GLU A 25 -10.14 5.32 -2.22
CA GLU A 25 -11.00 6.50 -2.02
C GLU A 25 -12.22 6.46 -2.95
N ASN A 26 -12.06 5.93 -4.16
CA ASN A 26 -13.12 5.72 -5.13
C ASN A 26 -13.94 4.43 -4.90
N LYS A 27 -13.66 3.68 -3.83
CA LYS A 27 -14.26 2.35 -3.53
C LYS A 27 -13.98 1.27 -4.59
N GLU A 28 -12.95 1.46 -5.41
CA GLU A 28 -12.48 0.48 -6.40
C GLU A 28 -11.55 -0.55 -5.72
N ILE A 29 -12.08 -1.37 -4.81
CA ILE A 29 -11.28 -2.27 -3.94
C ILE A 29 -10.44 -3.25 -4.76
N GLU A 30 -11.05 -3.93 -5.73
CA GLU A 30 -10.35 -4.92 -6.57
C GLU A 30 -9.18 -4.31 -7.35
N LYS A 31 -9.36 -3.10 -7.86
CA LYS A 31 -8.32 -2.36 -8.57
C LYS A 31 -7.17 -2.00 -7.63
N SER A 32 -7.49 -1.52 -6.42
CA SER A 32 -6.48 -1.22 -5.41
C SER A 32 -5.71 -2.48 -4.99
N THR A 33 -6.39 -3.60 -4.75
CA THR A 33 -5.76 -4.89 -4.44
C THR A 33 -4.87 -5.38 -5.56
N ASN A 34 -5.31 -5.28 -6.82
CA ASN A 34 -4.47 -5.67 -7.95
C ASN A 34 -3.19 -4.82 -8.05
N ILE A 35 -3.27 -3.51 -7.84
CA ILE A 35 -2.08 -2.63 -7.83
C ILE A 35 -1.11 -3.07 -6.72
N LEU A 36 -1.61 -3.35 -5.52
CA LEU A 36 -0.74 -3.75 -4.41
C LEU A 36 -0.14 -5.15 -4.59
N ASP A 37 -0.93 -6.14 -4.98
CA ASP A 37 -0.48 -7.53 -5.06
C ASP A 37 0.39 -7.80 -6.30
N LYS A 38 0.08 -7.19 -7.45
CA LYS A 38 0.72 -7.53 -8.73
C LYS A 38 1.82 -6.55 -9.15
N GLU A 39 1.67 -5.27 -8.82
CA GLU A 39 2.60 -4.23 -9.28
C GLU A 39 3.54 -3.79 -8.15
N PHE A 40 3.01 -3.56 -6.95
CA PHE A 40 3.81 -3.07 -5.82
C PHE A 40 4.63 -4.19 -5.16
N ALA A 41 4.02 -5.34 -4.85
CA ALA A 41 4.67 -6.43 -4.11
C ALA A 41 6.02 -6.87 -4.71
N PRO A 42 6.16 -7.08 -6.04
CA PRO A 42 7.43 -7.50 -6.63
C PRO A 42 8.53 -6.44 -6.50
N ILE A 43 8.18 -5.16 -6.61
CA ILE A 43 9.14 -4.05 -6.50
C ILE A 43 9.56 -3.87 -5.05
N HIS A 44 8.60 -3.96 -4.14
CA HIS A 44 8.83 -3.93 -2.70
C HIS A 44 9.79 -5.05 -2.26
N GLU A 45 9.53 -6.29 -2.66
CA GLU A 45 10.40 -7.45 -2.37
C GLU A 45 11.82 -7.24 -2.96
N SER A 46 11.91 -6.69 -4.18
CA SER A 46 13.21 -6.36 -4.79
C SER A 46 14.02 -5.31 -4.03
N ILE A 47 13.40 -4.42 -3.24
CA ILE A 47 14.10 -3.36 -2.49
C ILE A 47 14.37 -3.78 -1.05
N PHE A 48 13.40 -4.42 -0.40
CA PHE A 48 13.40 -4.64 1.06
C PHE A 48 13.43 -6.13 1.47
N GLY A 49 13.35 -7.07 0.52
CA GLY A 49 13.21 -8.50 0.82
C GLY A 49 11.85 -8.87 1.44
N TYR A 50 11.73 -10.12 1.93
CA TYR A 50 10.52 -10.62 2.63
C TYR A 50 10.30 -10.00 4.02
N GLU A 51 11.20 -9.14 4.50
CA GLU A 51 11.23 -8.71 5.90
C GLU A 51 10.23 -7.62 6.27
N THR A 52 9.43 -7.12 5.33
CA THR A 52 8.61 -5.93 5.62
C THR A 52 7.14 -6.25 5.88
N ASN A 53 6.81 -6.18 7.17
CA ASN A 53 5.46 -6.14 7.76
C ASN A 53 4.48 -5.13 7.11
N ILE A 54 4.98 -4.21 6.29
CA ILE A 54 4.23 -3.06 5.76
C ILE A 54 3.40 -3.42 4.52
N TYR A 55 3.94 -4.22 3.60
CA TYR A 55 3.16 -4.80 2.49
C TYR A 55 2.01 -5.65 3.05
N ASP A 56 2.31 -6.52 4.02
CA ASP A 56 1.29 -7.36 4.65
C ASP A 56 0.21 -6.53 5.35
N LEU A 57 0.55 -5.40 5.99
CA LEU A 57 -0.43 -4.49 6.58
C LEU A 57 -1.34 -3.83 5.54
N ALA A 58 -0.78 -3.33 4.43
CA ALA A 58 -1.56 -2.70 3.34
C ALA A 58 -2.42 -3.71 2.56
N ARG A 59 -1.93 -4.94 2.41
CA ARG A 59 -2.66 -6.06 1.83
C ARG A 59 -3.79 -6.53 2.74
N ASN A 60 -3.53 -6.71 4.04
CA ASN A 60 -4.53 -7.13 5.00
C ASN A 60 -5.64 -6.09 5.12
N ALA A 61 -5.28 -4.80 5.17
CA ALA A 61 -6.21 -3.67 5.08
C ALA A 61 -7.22 -3.77 3.94
N LEU A 62 -6.75 -4.06 2.73
CA LEU A 62 -7.59 -4.22 1.55
C LEU A 62 -8.49 -5.44 1.62
N LYS A 63 -7.95 -6.57 2.08
CA LYS A 63 -8.76 -7.78 2.30
C LYS A 63 -9.92 -7.49 3.25
N TYR A 64 -9.68 -6.77 4.34
CA TYR A 64 -10.74 -6.38 5.28
C TYR A 64 -11.79 -5.46 4.66
N MET A 65 -11.40 -4.52 3.78
CA MET A 65 -12.36 -3.70 3.01
C MET A 65 -13.12 -4.50 1.94
N GLN A 66 -12.55 -5.58 1.40
CA GLN A 66 -13.23 -6.46 0.46
C GLN A 66 -14.39 -7.23 1.12
N TYR A 67 -14.27 -7.52 2.42
CA TYR A 67 -15.37 -8.06 3.23
C TYR A 67 -16.44 -7.00 3.58
N GLU A 68 -16.23 -5.71 3.30
CA GLU A 68 -17.22 -4.64 3.55
C GLU A 68 -18.43 -4.64 2.59
N TYR A 69 -18.44 -5.48 1.53
CA TYR A 69 -19.62 -5.61 0.67
C TYR A 69 -20.72 -6.53 1.26
N MET A 70 -20.52 -7.07 2.46
CA MET A 70 -21.55 -7.75 3.26
C MET A 70 -21.78 -6.97 4.57
N ASP A 71 -22.77 -6.07 4.54
CA ASP A 71 -23.47 -5.46 5.68
C ASP A 71 -22.66 -5.24 6.99
N VAL A 72 -22.05 -4.06 7.14
CA VAL A 72 -20.88 -3.91 8.03
C VAL A 72 -21.11 -3.09 9.31
N THR A 73 -20.78 -3.74 10.42
CA THR A 73 -20.73 -3.22 11.79
C THR A 73 -19.52 -2.29 12.04
N LYS A 74 -19.62 -1.43 13.07
CA LYS A 74 -18.66 -0.39 13.50
C LYS A 74 -17.16 -0.78 13.48
N LYS A 75 -16.82 -2.03 13.80
CA LYS A 75 -15.43 -2.53 13.88
C LYS A 75 -14.68 -2.51 12.55
N PHE A 76 -15.37 -2.70 11.42
CA PHE A 76 -14.71 -2.68 10.11
C PHE A 76 -14.37 -1.27 9.65
N LYS A 77 -15.23 -0.28 9.94
CA LYS A 77 -14.92 1.13 9.70
C LYS A 77 -13.67 1.58 10.45
N GLU A 78 -13.50 1.11 11.70
CA GLU A 78 -12.30 1.37 12.49
C GLU A 78 -11.04 0.75 11.85
N LEU A 79 -11.15 -0.47 11.29
CA LEU A 79 -10.04 -1.14 10.59
C LEU A 79 -9.67 -0.42 9.27
N ALA A 80 -10.64 0.03 8.47
CA ALA A 80 -10.41 0.79 7.25
C ALA A 80 -9.69 2.12 7.54
N GLU A 81 -10.05 2.81 8.63
CA GLU A 81 -9.39 4.05 9.04
C GLU A 81 -7.96 3.83 9.55
N VAL A 82 -7.71 2.77 10.33
CA VAL A 82 -6.35 2.37 10.72
C VAL A 82 -5.49 2.06 9.49
N SER A 83 -6.08 1.40 8.50
CA SER A 83 -5.43 1.03 7.26
C SER A 83 -4.98 2.25 6.45
N LYS A 84 -5.86 3.24 6.26
CA LYS A 84 -5.51 4.50 5.58
C LYS A 84 -4.35 5.21 6.28
N LYS A 85 -4.39 5.32 7.61
CA LYS A 85 -3.31 5.95 8.40
C LYS A 85 -1.96 5.24 8.21
N ASN A 86 -1.96 3.92 8.08
CA ASN A 86 -0.74 3.16 7.84
C ASN A 86 -0.18 3.37 6.42
N ILE A 87 -1.06 3.44 5.40
CA ILE A 87 -0.67 3.80 4.03
C ILE A 87 -0.02 5.20 4.01
N ASP A 88 -0.62 6.18 4.70
CA ASP A 88 -0.09 7.55 4.75
C ASP A 88 1.28 7.64 5.43
N LYS A 89 1.46 6.93 6.55
CA LYS A 89 2.77 6.82 7.21
C LYS A 89 3.82 6.26 6.26
N TYR A 90 3.45 5.30 5.42
CA TYR A 90 4.37 4.64 4.51
C TYR A 90 4.77 5.53 3.32
N ILE A 91 3.82 6.24 2.75
CA ILE A 91 4.08 7.28 1.75
C ILE A 91 5.12 8.28 2.28
N ASN A 92 4.92 8.78 3.51
CA ASN A 92 5.83 9.73 4.13
C ASN A 92 7.24 9.15 4.38
N ALA A 93 7.33 7.87 4.77
CA ALA A 93 8.61 7.20 4.97
C ALA A 93 9.41 7.06 3.66
N ILE A 94 8.75 6.67 2.57
CA ILE A 94 9.39 6.56 1.25
C ILE A 94 9.83 7.93 0.75
N ILE A 95 8.99 8.96 0.88
CA ILE A 95 9.34 10.34 0.47
C ILE A 95 10.62 10.80 1.17
N LYS A 96 10.67 10.66 2.50
CA LYS A 96 11.83 11.06 3.31
C LYS A 96 13.12 10.34 2.87
N ASP A 97 13.02 9.06 2.55
CA ASP A 97 14.13 8.22 2.10
C ASP A 97 14.56 8.51 0.64
N ILE A 98 13.67 9.05 -0.19
CA ILE A 98 14.00 9.55 -1.54
C ILE A 98 14.71 10.92 -1.46
N GLU A 99 14.31 11.77 -0.51
CA GLU A 99 14.82 13.13 -0.32
C GLU A 99 16.15 13.21 0.44
N SER A 100 16.50 12.16 1.19
CA SER A 100 17.79 12.01 1.89
C SER A 100 18.93 11.60 0.95
#